data_AF-A0AAV9F267-F1
#
_entry.id   AF-A0AAV9F267-F1
#
_cell.length_a   1.000
_cell.length_b   1.000
_cell.length_c   1.000
_cell.angle_alpha   90.00
_cell.angle_beta   90.00
_cell.angle_gamma   90.00
#
_symmetry.space_group_name_H-M   'P 1'
#
loop_
_entity.id
_entity.type
_entity.pdbx_description
1 polymer ?
#
loop_
_entity_poly.entity_id
_entity_poly.type
_entity_poly.pdbx_seq_one_letter_code
_entity_poly.pdbx_strand_id
1 'polypeptide(L)' 'MADKKLFGGTTPKTVIDKEWWEATDKKFQAWPRTAGPPVVMNPVSRQNFIIKSS' A
#
# COMPACT_ATOMS: atom_id res chain seq x y z
N MET A 1 -20.70 -14.08 -7.59
CA MET A 1 -21.22 -12.82 -8.15
C MET A 1 -21.51 -11.84 -7.00
N ALA A 2 -20.45 -11.22 -6.46
CA ALA A 2 -20.57 -10.17 -5.44
C ALA A 2 -20.38 -8.77 -6.05
N ASP A 3 -19.70 -8.69 -7.19
CA ASP A 3 -19.38 -7.44 -7.91
C ASP A 3 -20.63 -6.71 -8.39
N LYS A 4 -21.68 -7.47 -8.72
CA LYS A 4 -22.96 -6.94 -9.19
C LYS A 4 -23.86 -6.42 -8.07
N LYS A 5 -23.45 -6.60 -6.79
CA LYS A 5 -24.14 -6.09 -5.59
C LYS A 5 -25.65 -6.35 -5.61
N LEU A 6 -26.03 -7.59 -5.94
CA LEU A 6 -27.43 -8.01 -6.13
C LEU A 6 -28.33 -7.74 -4.90
N PHE A 7 -27.76 -7.74 -3.69
CA PHE A 7 -28.48 -7.47 -2.44
C PHE A 7 -28.19 -6.06 -1.89
N GLY A 8 -27.69 -5.16 -2.72
CA GLY A 8 -27.17 -3.86 -2.28
C GLY A 8 -25.79 -3.98 -1.62
N GLY A 9 -25.24 -2.84 -1.22
CA GLY A 9 -23.91 -2.72 -0.60
C GLY A 9 -22.97 -1.80 -1.38
N THR A 10 -22.11 -1.09 -0.65
CA THR A 10 -21.08 -0.24 -1.25
C THR A 10 -19.74 -0.96 -1.18
N THR A 11 -18.89 -0.75 -2.19
CA THR A 11 -17.50 -1.24 -2.12
C THR A 11 -16.70 -0.15 -1.41
N PRO A 12 -15.79 -0.49 -0.50
CA PRO A 12 -14.95 0.52 0.14
C PRO A 12 -14.15 1.29 -0.92
N LYS A 13 -14.06 2.61 -0.72
CA LYS A 13 -13.35 3.53 -1.63
C LYS A 13 -11.90 3.08 -1.87
N THR A 14 -11.25 2.54 -0.85
CA THR A 14 -9.88 2.02 -0.91
C THR A 14 -9.67 0.88 -1.92
N VAL A 15 -10.75 0.22 -2.36
CA VAL A 15 -10.70 -0.87 -3.36
C VAL A 15 -11.17 -0.38 -4.74
N ILE A 16 -12.13 0.55 -4.79
CA ILE A 16 -12.62 1.16 -6.04
C ILE A 16 -11.58 2.13 -6.63
N ASP A 17 -10.98 2.94 -5.77
CA ASP A 17 -10.13 4.06 -6.16
C ASP A 17 -8.75 3.52 -6.56
N LYS A 18 -8.44 3.57 -7.86
CA LYS A 18 -7.12 3.19 -8.39
C LYS A 18 -6.00 4.06 -7.80
N GLU A 19 -6.30 5.32 -7.52
CA GLU A 19 -5.37 6.25 -6.85
C GLU A 19 -4.96 5.74 -5.46
N TRP A 20 -5.86 5.05 -4.76
CA TRP A 20 -5.55 4.50 -3.43
C TRP A 20 -4.50 3.39 -3.52
N TRP A 21 -4.57 2.57 -4.57
CA TRP A 21 -3.57 1.53 -4.84
C TRP A 21 -2.21 2.14 -5.13
N GLU A 22 -2.14 3.18 -5.96
CA GLU A 22 -0.89 3.87 -6.28
C GLU A 22 -0.29 4.59 -5.05
N ALA A 23 -1.13 5.26 -4.27
CA ALA A 23 -0.69 5.93 -3.05
C ALA A 23 -0.19 4.93 -1.99
N THR A 24 -0.84 3.77 -1.89
CA THR A 24 -0.43 2.69 -1.00
C THR A 24 0.91 2.09 -1.44
N ASP A 25 1.11 1.88 -2.75
CA ASP A 25 2.36 1.35 -3.26
C ASP A 25 3.55 2.28 -3.06
N LYS A 26 3.35 3.59 -3.26
CA LYS A 26 4.35 4.63 -2.92
C LYS A 26 4.70 4.62 -1.43
N LYS A 27 3.70 4.50 -0.55
CA LYS A 27 3.93 4.47 0.90
C LYS A 27 4.69 3.22 1.36
N PHE A 28 4.57 2.09 0.67
CA PHE A 28 5.35 0.90 1.01
C PHE A 28 6.87 1.11 0.83
N GLN A 29 7.29 2.05 -0.01
CA GLN A 29 8.71 2.42 -0.15
C GLN A 29 9.23 3.21 1.06
N ALA A 30 8.38 3.99 1.73
CA ALA A 30 8.77 4.86 2.82
C ALA A 30 7.64 4.96 3.85
N TRP A 31 7.42 3.89 4.60
CA TRP A 31 6.31 3.80 5.53
C TRP A 31 6.57 4.67 6.76
N PRO A 32 5.66 5.59 7.11
CA PRO A 32 5.87 6.51 8.23
C PRO A 32 5.91 5.76 9.55
N ARG A 33 6.80 6.18 10.46
CA ARG A 33 6.92 5.66 11.82
C ARG A 33 6.76 6.81 12.82
N THR A 34 6.14 6.52 13.95
CA THR A 34 5.84 7.54 14.99
C THR A 34 7.10 8.14 15.63
N ALA A 35 8.21 7.39 15.68
CA ALA A 35 9.43 7.80 16.38
C ALA A 35 10.72 7.44 15.62
N GLY A 36 10.75 7.66 14.30
CA GLY A 36 11.97 7.45 13.53
C GLY A 36 11.83 7.71 12.03
N PRO A 37 12.94 7.60 11.27
CA PRO A 37 12.91 7.73 9.81
C PRO A 37 11.94 6.72 9.17
N PRO A 38 11.30 7.07 8.05
CA PRO A 38 10.45 6.15 7.30
C PRO A 38 11.21 4.88 6.90
N VAL A 39 10.51 3.74 6.87
CA VAL A 39 11.13 2.44 6.57
C VAL A 39 10.43 1.75 5.42
N VAL A 40 11.20 1.06 4.60
CA VAL A 40 10.66 0.24 3.51
C VAL A 40 9.94 -0.97 4.07
N MET A 41 8.74 -1.25 3.56
CA MET A 41 7.96 -2.42 3.94
C MET A 41 8.24 -3.59 3.02
N ASN A 42 8.33 -4.79 3.60
CA ASN A 42 8.53 -6.06 2.89
C ASN A 42 9.77 -6.06 1.96
N PRO A 43 10.97 -5.76 2.47
CA PRO A 43 12.17 -5.55 1.66
C PRO A 43 12.64 -6.80 0.90
N VAL A 44 12.36 -8.02 1.39
CA VAL A 44 12.76 -9.28 0.73
C VAL A 44 11.81 -9.64 -0.40
N SER A 45 10.50 -9.68 -0.14
CA SER A 45 9.51 -10.07 -1.14
C SER A 45 9.31 -9.00 -2.22
N ARG A 46 9.53 -7.72 -1.88
CA ARG A 46 9.44 -6.60 -2.82
C ARG A 46 10.79 -6.14 -3.37
N GLN A 47 11.90 -6.71 -2.90
CA GLN A 47 13.27 -6.35 -3.30
C GLN A 47 13.58 -4.84 -3.20
N ASN A 48 12.94 -4.14 -2.26
CA ASN A 48 13.07 -2.70 -2.05
C ASN A 48 13.94 -2.40 -0.82
N PHE A 49 15.15 -2.93 -0.74
CA PHE A 49 16.05 -2.68 0.39
C PHE A 49 16.98 -1.49 0.12
N ILE A 50 17.28 -0.72 1.17
CA ILE A 50 18.21 0.40 1.09
C ILE A 50 19.63 -0.17 1.21
N ILE A 51 20.43 -0.06 0.14
CA ILE A 51 21.85 -0.41 0.16
C ILE A 51 22.59 0.75 0.83
N LYS A 52 23.25 0.48 1.96
CA LYS A 52 24.16 1.48 2.56
C LYS A 52 25.39 1.54 1.67
N SER A 53 25.66 2.71 1.09
CA SER A 53 26.95 2.99 0.48
C SER A 53 28.02 2.93 1.58
N SER A 54 29.05 2.11 1.35
CA SER A 54 30.21 1.93 2.23
C SER A 54 30.94 3.23 2.52
#